data_AF-A0AAD2DX98-F1
#
_entry.id   AF-A0AAD2DX98-F1
#
_cell.length_a   1.000
_cell.length_b   1.000
_cell.length_c   1.000
_cell.angle_alpha   90.00
_cell.angle_beta   90.00
_cell.angle_gamma   90.00
#
_symmetry.space_group_name_H-M   'P 1'
#
loop_
_entity.id
_entity.type
_entity.pdbx_description
1 polymer ?
#
loop_
_entity_poly.entity_id
_entity_poly.type
_entity_poly.pdbx_seq_one_letter_code
_entity_poly.pdbx_strand_id
1 'polypeptide(L)'
;MESLKRKSLEDTIEDIEAPPLKQHRENGLVSLDGSVACVHDVSYPEGYVSHALHSTMANQEDLKPAKEFPFKLDPFQSEAIRCIDHGESVMVSAHTSAARRVAKVQLECKVQIDVENFVSSFRCDIMQAVYDWAKGSKFSTIMEGTQVFEGSLIRAIRRLEEVLQQLIQAAKSIGETELETKFEEAITKIKRDIVFAASLYL
;
A
#
# COMPACT_ATOMS: atom_id res chain seq x y z
N MET A 1 -63.31 -14.51 -7.18
CA MET A 1 -63.69 -14.02 -5.85
C MET A 1 -62.60 -14.46 -4.88
N GLU A 2 -62.12 -13.48 -4.12
CA GLU A 2 -61.45 -13.57 -2.81
C GLU A 2 -60.08 -14.26 -2.67
N SER A 3 -59.09 -13.36 -2.65
CA SER A 3 -57.88 -13.32 -1.83
C SER A 3 -58.05 -13.82 -0.40
N LEU A 4 -56.99 -14.36 0.23
CA LEU A 4 -56.60 -14.07 1.63
C LEU A 4 -55.20 -14.64 2.00
N LYS A 5 -54.24 -13.72 2.06
CA LYS A 5 -53.16 -13.54 3.05
C LYS A 5 -52.54 -14.77 3.75
N ARG A 6 -51.26 -15.03 3.44
CA ARG A 6 -50.29 -15.49 4.45
C ARG A 6 -49.77 -14.28 5.23
N LYS A 7 -49.80 -14.39 6.56
CA LYS A 7 -49.46 -13.36 7.55
C LYS A 7 -48.02 -13.60 8.03
N SER A 8 -47.22 -12.54 8.08
CA SER A 8 -45.91 -12.45 8.73
C SER A 8 -46.04 -12.52 10.26
N LEU A 9 -44.99 -13.00 10.93
CA LEU A 9 -44.54 -12.53 12.24
C LEU A 9 -43.00 -12.71 12.31
N GLU A 10 -42.35 -11.56 12.49
CA GLU A 10 -41.01 -11.24 13.01
C GLU A 10 -40.64 -12.07 14.27
N ASP A 11 -39.43 -12.26 14.78
CA ASP A 11 -38.11 -11.60 14.72
C ASP A 11 -37.07 -12.63 15.22
N THR A 12 -35.80 -12.55 14.80
CA THR A 12 -34.62 -12.43 15.70
C THR A 12 -33.40 -12.16 14.81
N ILE A 13 -32.95 -10.90 14.85
CA ILE A 13 -31.71 -10.40 14.27
C ILE A 13 -30.63 -10.61 15.33
N GLU A 14 -29.58 -11.37 15.03
CA GLU A 14 -28.29 -11.29 15.74
C GLU A 14 -27.14 -11.31 14.71
N ASP A 15 -26.61 -10.10 14.50
CA ASP A 15 -25.22 -9.71 14.29
C ASP A 15 -24.44 -10.27 13.08
N ILE A 16 -24.68 -9.66 11.92
CA ILE A 16 -23.67 -9.56 10.87
C ILE A 16 -22.69 -8.45 11.30
N GLU A 17 -21.62 -8.84 11.98
CA GLU A 17 -20.56 -7.92 12.38
C GLU A 17 -19.88 -7.37 11.12
N ALA A 18 -19.91 -6.04 10.98
CA ALA A 18 -19.32 -5.33 9.85
C ALA A 18 -17.81 -5.63 9.74
N PRO A 19 -17.23 -5.64 8.52
CA PRO A 19 -15.79 -5.79 8.37
C PRO A 19 -15.07 -4.74 9.23
N PRO A 20 -13.94 -5.07 9.88
CA PRO A 20 -13.23 -4.10 10.69
C PRO A 20 -12.89 -2.91 9.81
N LEU A 21 -13.44 -1.74 10.16
CA LEU A 21 -13.04 -0.46 9.60
C LEU A 21 -11.52 -0.40 9.61
N LYS A 22 -10.90 0.13 8.54
CA LYS A 22 -9.45 0.42 8.47
C LYS A 22 -8.99 0.88 9.83
N GLN A 23 -8.38 -0.01 10.62
CA GLN A 23 -7.84 0.37 11.90
C GLN A 23 -6.56 1.13 11.56
N HIS A 24 -6.71 2.44 11.39
CA HIS A 24 -5.62 3.33 11.76
C HIS A 24 -5.39 3.06 13.24
N ARG A 25 -4.48 2.13 13.55
CA ARG A 25 -4.08 1.86 14.93
C ARG A 25 -3.34 3.12 15.35
N GLU A 26 -4.08 4.08 15.88
CA GLU A 26 -3.53 5.29 16.48
C GLU A 26 -2.53 4.83 17.54
N ASN A 27 -1.30 5.32 17.42
CA ASN A 27 -0.18 4.94 18.27
C ASN A 27 -0.53 5.18 19.74
N GLY A 28 -0.96 4.13 20.42
CA GLY A 28 -1.11 4.10 21.86
C GLY A 28 0.26 4.12 22.53
N LEU A 29 0.55 5.25 23.17
CA LEU A 29 1.67 5.58 24.05
C LEU A 29 2.96 6.07 23.38
N VAL A 30 3.00 7.38 23.20
CA VAL A 30 4.20 8.20 23.03
C VAL A 30 5.19 7.90 24.17
N SER A 31 6.28 7.21 23.85
CA SER A 31 7.49 7.26 24.68
C SER A 31 8.30 8.49 24.27
N LEU A 32 8.88 9.17 25.26
CA LEU A 32 9.55 10.49 25.17
C LEU A 32 10.79 10.58 24.26
N ASP A 33 11.02 9.61 23.37
CA ASP A 33 12.15 9.60 22.44
C ASP A 33 11.60 9.53 21.00
N GLY A 34 11.48 10.70 20.37
CA GLY A 34 10.74 10.92 19.13
C GLY A 34 11.36 10.28 17.88
N SER A 35 11.14 8.99 17.68
CA SER A 35 11.37 8.35 16.39
C SER A 35 10.24 7.40 16.02
N VAL A 36 9.27 7.91 15.24
CA VAL A 36 8.35 7.04 14.50
C VAL A 36 9.14 6.50 13.30
N ALA A 37 9.80 5.36 13.48
CA ALA A 37 10.72 4.82 12.47
C ALA A 37 10.00 4.05 11.33
N CYS A 38 8.77 3.59 11.54
CA CYS A 38 8.01 2.82 10.55
C CYS A 38 6.52 3.18 10.54
N VAL A 39 5.97 3.36 9.34
CA VAL A 39 4.53 3.44 9.09
C VAL A 39 4.08 2.07 8.61
N HIS A 40 3.15 1.45 9.31
CA HIS A 40 2.57 0.16 8.97
C HIS A 40 1.13 0.39 8.49
N ASP A 41 0.85 0.04 7.23
CA ASP A 41 -0.49 0.07 6.65
C ASP A 41 -0.88 -1.34 6.21
N VAL A 42 -2.13 -1.74 6.45
CA VAL A 42 -2.62 -3.10 6.22
C VAL A 42 -3.85 -3.05 5.31
N SER A 43 -3.81 -3.83 4.23
CA SER A 43 -4.96 -3.99 3.34
C SER A 43 -5.49 -5.42 3.42
N TYR A 44 -6.78 -5.55 3.68
CA TYR A 44 -7.48 -6.83 3.72
C TYR A 44 -8.31 -7.03 2.44
N PRO A 45 -8.36 -8.25 1.87
CA PRO A 45 -9.23 -8.54 0.74
C PRO A 45 -10.73 -8.46 1.13
N GLU A 46 -11.61 -8.21 0.14
CA GLU A 46 -13.06 -8.20 0.36
C GLU A 46 -13.52 -9.56 0.90
N GLY A 47 -14.22 -9.56 2.04
CA GLY A 47 -14.66 -10.78 2.73
C GLY A 47 -13.61 -11.43 3.64
N TYR A 48 -12.51 -10.74 3.95
CA TYR A 48 -11.54 -11.23 4.93
C TYR A 48 -12.18 -11.36 6.31
N VAL A 49 -12.35 -12.60 6.77
CA VAL A 49 -12.72 -12.89 8.15
C VAL A 49 -11.45 -12.85 8.97
N SER A 50 -11.32 -11.86 9.84
CA SER A 50 -10.26 -11.86 10.84
C SER A 50 -10.43 -13.10 11.70
N HIS A 51 -9.53 -14.07 11.58
CA HIS A 51 -9.41 -15.16 12.56
C HIS A 51 -8.76 -14.62 13.84
N ALA A 52 -9.29 -13.52 14.38
CA ALA A 52 -9.10 -13.22 15.78
C ALA A 52 -9.93 -14.25 16.56
N LEU A 53 -9.23 -15.28 17.05
CA LEU A 53 -9.69 -16.30 17.98
C LEU A 53 -10.32 -17.56 17.34
N HIS A 54 -9.48 -18.44 16.80
CA HIS A 54 -9.39 -19.73 17.50
C HIS A 54 -8.56 -19.47 18.77
N SER A 55 -9.25 -18.99 19.81
CA SER A 55 -8.83 -19.19 21.20
C SER A 55 -8.96 -20.69 21.47
N THR A 56 -8.02 -21.45 20.96
CA THR A 56 -7.78 -22.85 21.33
C THR A 56 -6.42 -23.22 20.78
N MET A 57 -5.50 -23.56 21.70
CA MET A 57 -4.05 -23.80 21.53
C MET A 57 -3.23 -22.49 21.61
N ALA A 58 -2.82 -21.97 22.77
CA ALA A 58 -1.93 -22.59 23.76
C ALA A 58 -0.81 -23.42 23.10
N ASN A 59 0.42 -22.90 23.23
CA ASN A 59 1.73 -23.50 22.87
C ASN A 59 2.26 -23.24 21.46
N GLN A 60 2.77 -22.03 21.22
CA GLN A 60 4.14 -21.92 20.71
C GLN A 60 4.95 -21.15 21.73
N GLU A 61 5.42 -21.87 22.75
CA GLU A 61 6.68 -21.48 23.38
C GLU A 61 7.75 -21.46 22.27
N ASP A 62 8.49 -20.36 22.18
CA ASP A 62 9.84 -20.35 21.61
C ASP A 62 10.02 -21.10 20.28
N LEU A 63 9.31 -20.67 19.22
CA LEU A 63 9.91 -20.88 17.90
C LEU A 63 11.20 -20.06 17.88
N LYS A 64 12.33 -20.77 17.98
CA LYS A 64 13.65 -20.17 17.75
C LYS A 64 13.54 -19.36 16.46
N PRO A 65 13.88 -18.05 16.47
CA PRO A 65 13.83 -17.24 15.28
C PRO A 65 14.54 -17.99 14.15
N ALA A 66 13.96 -18.00 12.95
CA ALA A 66 14.59 -18.63 11.79
C ALA A 66 16.05 -18.15 11.61
N LYS A 67 16.34 -16.93 12.09
CA LYS A 67 17.68 -16.41 12.25
C LYS A 67 17.77 -15.45 13.44
N GLU A 68 18.75 -15.67 14.31
CA GLU A 68 19.12 -14.73 15.38
C GLU A 68 20.24 -13.81 14.90
N PHE A 69 20.14 -12.52 15.23
CA PHE A 69 21.14 -11.52 14.88
C PHE A 69 21.80 -10.96 16.14
N PRO A 70 23.10 -10.59 16.10
CA PRO A 70 23.82 -10.05 17.26
C PRO A 70 23.45 -8.58 17.58
N PHE A 71 22.44 -8.03 16.91
CA PHE A 71 21.99 -6.65 17.04
C PHE A 71 20.47 -6.59 17.26
N LYS A 72 20.01 -5.54 17.94
CA LYS A 72 18.58 -5.29 18.14
C LYS A 72 17.94 -4.92 16.81
N LEU A 73 16.89 -5.64 16.43
CA LEU A 73 16.11 -5.33 15.24
C LEU A 73 15.45 -3.96 15.38
N ASP A 74 15.41 -3.21 14.28
CA ASP A 74 14.68 -1.95 14.23
C ASP A 74 13.16 -2.20 14.20
N PRO A 75 12.32 -1.19 14.53
CA PRO A 75 10.86 -1.37 14.58
C PRO A 75 10.24 -1.91 13.30
N PHE A 76 10.76 -1.50 12.13
CA PHE A 76 10.31 -1.99 10.83
C PHE A 76 10.65 -3.48 10.67
N GLN A 77 11.87 -3.88 11.00
CA GLN A 77 12.33 -5.27 10.89
C GLN A 77 11.53 -6.19 11.81
N SER A 78 11.31 -5.80 13.06
CA SER A 78 10.52 -6.61 14.01
C SER A 78 9.07 -6.76 13.57
N GLU A 79 8.46 -5.69 13.04
CA GLU A 79 7.07 -5.72 12.60
C GLU A 79 6.91 -6.53 11.30
N ALA A 80 7.84 -6.39 10.36
CA ALA A 80 7.85 -7.18 9.12
C ALA A 80 7.99 -8.69 9.40
N ILE A 81 8.86 -9.08 10.34
CA ILE A 81 9.01 -10.48 10.76
C ILE A 81 7.70 -10.97 11.39
N ARG A 82 7.09 -10.16 12.27
CA ARG A 82 5.79 -10.48 12.88
C ARG A 82 4.70 -10.74 11.82
N CYS A 83 4.58 -9.91 10.79
CA CYS A 83 3.63 -10.13 9.70
C CYS A 83 3.92 -11.44 8.94
N ILE A 84 5.18 -11.69 8.61
CA ILE A 84 5.59 -12.91 7.90
C ILE A 84 5.30 -14.17 8.74
N ASP A 85 5.54 -14.13 10.05
CA ASP A 85 5.29 -15.25 10.96
C ASP A 85 3.79 -15.58 11.07
N HIS A 86 2.92 -14.58 10.91
CA HIS A 86 1.46 -14.79 10.81
C HIS A 86 1.00 -15.25 9.42
N GLY A 87 1.92 -15.50 8.48
CA GLY A 87 1.60 -15.88 7.10
C GLY A 87 1.10 -14.73 6.24
N GLU A 88 1.29 -13.48 6.67
CA GLU A 88 0.89 -12.28 5.94
C GLU A 88 1.95 -11.90 4.89
N SER A 89 1.52 -11.29 3.78
CA SER A 89 2.44 -10.77 2.76
C SER A 89 2.90 -9.36 3.10
N VAL A 90 4.21 -9.15 3.19
CA VAL A 90 4.81 -7.85 3.50
C VAL A 90 5.38 -7.20 2.24
N MET A 91 4.97 -5.96 1.96
CA MET A 91 5.59 -5.10 0.94
C MET A 91 6.57 -4.14 1.63
N VAL A 92 7.84 -4.18 1.22
CA VAL A 92 8.88 -3.31 1.78
C VAL A 92 9.27 -2.23 0.78
N SER A 93 8.94 -0.98 1.07
CA SER A 93 9.29 0.18 0.24
C SER A 93 10.57 0.87 0.74
N ALA A 94 11.72 0.21 0.62
CA ALA A 94 13.03 0.69 1.11
C ALA A 94 13.76 1.68 0.17
N HIS A 95 13.02 2.58 -0.48
CA HIS A 95 13.57 3.58 -1.41
C HIS A 95 14.53 4.58 -0.72
N THR A 96 14.36 4.84 0.58
CA THR A 96 15.16 5.79 1.36
C THR A 96 16.63 5.41 1.45
N SER A 97 16.95 4.11 1.52
CA SER A 97 18.34 3.63 1.59
C SER A 97 19.11 3.91 0.29
N ALA A 98 18.47 3.69 -0.86
CA ALA A 98 19.05 3.96 -2.16
C ALA A 98 19.19 5.46 -2.40
N ALA A 99 18.15 6.23 -2.09
CA ALA A 99 18.17 7.69 -2.19
C ALA A 99 19.29 8.31 -1.35
N ARG A 100 19.46 7.85 -0.09
CA ARG A 100 20.53 8.31 0.81
C ARG A 100 21.92 7.97 0.26
N ARG A 101 22.11 6.78 -0.32
CA ARG A 101 23.38 6.40 -0.97
C ARG A 101 23.69 7.32 -2.16
N VAL A 102 22.71 7.57 -3.02
CA VAL A 102 22.87 8.45 -4.19
C VAL A 102 23.22 9.87 -3.75
N ALA A 103 22.48 10.44 -2.80
CA ALA A 103 22.75 11.78 -2.29
C ALA A 103 24.15 11.91 -1.65
N LYS A 104 24.62 10.86 -0.94
CA LYS A 104 25.97 10.83 -0.39
C LYS A 104 27.04 10.85 -1.48
N VAL A 105 26.89 10.04 -2.52
CA VAL A 105 27.83 10.05 -3.67
C VAL A 105 27.81 11.40 -4.38
N GLN A 106 26.64 12.04 -4.53
CA GLN A 106 26.55 13.39 -5.10
C GLN A 106 27.32 14.43 -4.27
N LEU A 107 27.27 14.33 -2.93
CA LEU A 107 28.04 15.18 -2.04
C LEU A 107 29.56 14.95 -2.19
N GLU A 108 29.98 13.69 -2.33
CA GLU A 108 31.38 13.32 -2.63
C GLU A 108 31.85 13.90 -3.98
N CYS A 109 30.96 14.01 -4.97
CA CYS A 109 31.20 14.67 -6.24
C CYS A 109 31.10 16.20 -6.19
N LYS A 110 31.00 16.82 -5.00
CA LYS A 110 30.86 18.27 -4.78
C LYS A 110 29.58 18.89 -5.36
N VAL A 111 28.55 18.09 -5.61
CA VAL A 111 27.22 18.59 -5.91
C VAL A 111 26.54 18.94 -4.60
N GLN A 112 26.17 20.22 -4.42
CA GLN A 112 25.47 20.67 -3.23
C GLN A 112 24.06 20.08 -3.24
N ILE A 113 23.80 19.15 -2.33
CA ILE A 113 22.50 18.51 -2.16
C ILE A 113 22.20 18.36 -0.67
N ASP A 114 20.98 18.68 -0.27
CA ASP A 114 20.48 18.36 1.05
C ASP A 114 19.93 16.93 1.04
N VAL A 115 20.60 16.04 1.77
CA VAL A 115 20.29 14.60 1.80
C VAL A 115 18.90 14.35 2.36
N GLU A 116 18.52 15.05 3.44
CA GLU A 116 17.24 14.79 4.09
C GLU A 116 16.07 15.33 3.27
N ASN A 117 16.23 16.52 2.67
CA ASN A 117 15.25 17.06 1.72
C ASN A 117 15.12 16.16 0.47
N PHE A 118 16.23 15.63 -0.05
CA PHE A 118 16.18 14.71 -1.19
C PHE A 118 15.43 13.41 -0.86
N VAL A 119 15.70 12.80 0.29
CA VAL A 119 15.03 11.57 0.72
C VAL A 119 13.55 11.81 1.03
N SER A 120 13.21 12.94 1.65
CA SER A 120 11.82 13.30 1.96
C SER A 120 11.02 13.78 0.74
N SER A 121 11.67 14.08 -0.39
CA SER A 121 11.00 14.47 -1.62
C SER A 121 10.16 13.35 -2.26
N PHE A 122 10.44 12.09 -1.91
CA PHE A 122 9.71 10.93 -2.42
C PHE A 122 8.35 10.78 -1.71
N ARG A 123 7.27 10.96 -2.47
CA ARG A 123 5.89 10.88 -1.98
C ARG A 123 5.43 9.42 -1.89
N CYS A 124 5.59 8.81 -0.73
CA CYS A 124 5.13 7.43 -0.46
C CYS A 124 3.63 7.34 -0.18
N ASP A 125 3.03 8.45 0.26
CA ASP A 125 1.61 8.57 0.66
C ASP A 125 0.63 8.09 -0.42
N ILE A 126 1.05 8.15 -1.69
CA ILE A 126 0.22 7.86 -2.86
C ILE A 126 0.40 6.40 -3.34
N MET A 127 1.36 5.66 -2.78
CA MET A 127 1.72 4.31 -3.24
C MET A 127 0.53 3.34 -3.14
N GLN A 128 -0.11 3.29 -1.98
CA GLN A 128 -1.28 2.43 -1.76
C GLN A 128 -2.44 2.82 -2.68
N ALA A 129 -2.66 4.14 -2.87
CA ALA A 129 -3.69 4.65 -3.75
C ALA A 129 -3.53 4.17 -5.21
N VAL A 130 -2.30 4.22 -5.71
CA VAL A 130 -1.95 3.77 -7.07
C VAL A 130 -2.04 2.25 -7.20
N TYR A 131 -1.69 1.51 -6.16
CA TYR A 131 -1.84 0.06 -6.13
C TYR A 131 -3.32 -0.36 -6.19
N ASP A 132 -4.16 0.21 -5.34
CA ASP A 132 -5.60 -0.03 -5.34
C ASP A 132 -6.25 0.40 -6.67
N TRP A 133 -5.73 1.48 -7.26
CA TRP A 133 -6.10 1.90 -8.62
C TRP A 133 -5.74 0.84 -9.67
N ALA A 134 -4.52 0.31 -9.66
CA ALA A 134 -4.10 -0.73 -10.60
C ALA A 134 -4.85 -2.06 -10.40
N LYS A 135 -5.35 -2.33 -9.18
CA LYS A 135 -6.19 -3.51 -8.87
C LYS A 135 -7.63 -3.39 -9.41
N GLY A 136 -8.08 -2.17 -9.71
CA GLY A 136 -9.42 -1.91 -10.26
C GLY A 136 -10.43 -1.31 -9.28
N SER A 137 -9.99 -0.84 -8.11
CA SER A 137 -10.89 -0.19 -7.12
C SER A 137 -11.51 1.12 -7.66
N LYS A 138 -12.72 1.46 -7.23
CA LYS A 138 -13.36 2.73 -7.65
C LYS A 138 -12.57 3.93 -7.11
N PHE A 139 -12.54 5.03 -7.88
CA PHE A 139 -11.82 6.24 -7.49
C PHE A 139 -12.32 6.80 -6.15
N SER A 140 -13.63 6.77 -5.91
CA SER A 140 -14.24 7.23 -4.65
C SER A 140 -13.70 6.49 -3.42
N THR A 141 -13.62 5.16 -3.48
CA THR A 141 -13.12 4.31 -2.39
C THR A 141 -11.64 4.53 -2.11
N ILE A 142 -10.85 4.83 -3.15
CA ILE A 142 -9.43 5.16 -2.99
C ILE A 142 -9.29 6.50 -2.27
N MET A 143 -10.08 7.50 -2.66
CA MET A 143 -10.07 8.83 -2.04
C MET A 143 -10.46 8.80 -0.57
N GLU A 144 -11.41 7.95 -0.16
CA GLU A 144 -11.75 7.74 1.26
C GLU A 144 -10.57 7.17 2.06
N GLY A 145 -9.69 6.42 1.40
CA GLY A 145 -8.52 5.81 2.01
C GLY A 145 -7.28 6.69 2.09
N THR A 146 -7.26 7.83 1.42
CA THR A 146 -6.04 8.62 1.19
C THR A 146 -6.26 10.09 1.52
N GLN A 147 -5.35 10.71 2.26
CA GLN A 147 -5.44 12.13 2.65
C GLN A 147 -4.92 13.10 1.56
N VAL A 148 -4.87 12.67 0.30
CA VAL A 148 -4.28 13.43 -0.81
C VAL A 148 -5.39 14.03 -1.67
N PHE A 149 -5.24 15.28 -2.11
CA PHE A 149 -6.18 15.89 -3.04
C PHE A 149 -6.34 15.10 -4.35
N GLU A 150 -7.56 15.02 -4.87
CA GLU A 150 -7.95 14.26 -6.05
C GLU A 150 -7.10 14.64 -7.26
N GLY A 151 -6.93 15.94 -7.49
CA GLY A 151 -6.15 16.46 -8.61
C GLY A 151 -4.66 16.14 -8.51
N SER A 152 -4.12 16.00 -7.30
CA SER A 152 -2.73 15.57 -7.09
C SER A 152 -2.56 14.09 -7.43
N LEU A 153 -3.51 13.24 -7.03
CA LEU A 153 -3.53 11.82 -7.38
C LEU A 153 -3.67 11.62 -8.89
N ILE A 154 -4.62 12.30 -9.54
CA ILE A 154 -4.83 12.23 -10.99
C ILE A 154 -3.56 12.64 -11.76
N ARG A 155 -2.93 13.75 -11.37
CA ARG A 155 -1.67 14.20 -11.98
C ARG A 155 -0.53 13.21 -11.76
N ALA A 156 -0.43 12.62 -10.56
CA ALA A 156 0.58 11.60 -10.28
C ALA A 156 0.39 10.35 -11.14
N ILE A 157 -0.85 9.86 -11.29
CA ILE A 157 -1.15 8.69 -12.12
C ILE A 157 -0.88 8.97 -13.61
N ARG A 158 -1.28 10.15 -14.12
CA ARG A 158 -0.97 10.54 -15.50
C ARG A 158 0.54 10.61 -15.74
N ARG A 159 1.29 11.22 -14.81
CA ARG A 159 2.75 11.27 -14.89
C ARG A 159 3.39 9.88 -14.80
N LEU A 160 2.82 8.98 -14.00
CA LEU A 160 3.27 7.59 -13.92
C LEU A 160 3.08 6.86 -15.27
N GLU A 161 1.97 7.11 -15.96
CA GLU A 161 1.72 6.56 -17.28
C GLU A 161 2.73 7.06 -18.32
N GLU A 162 3.05 8.36 -18.32
CA GLU A 162 4.10 8.93 -19.18
C GLU A 162 5.47 8.28 -18.91
N VAL A 163 5.82 8.04 -17.64
CA VAL A 163 7.06 7.35 -17.27
C VAL A 163 7.07 5.90 -17.75
N LEU A 164 5.96 5.17 -17.63
CA LEU A 164 5.85 3.80 -18.13
C LEU A 164 6.02 3.76 -19.66
N GLN A 165 5.47 4.71 -20.40
CA GLN A 165 5.68 4.81 -21.85
C GLN A 165 7.17 5.03 -22.20
N GLN A 166 7.86 5.90 -21.45
CA GLN A 166 9.31 6.11 -21.64
C GLN A 166 10.12 4.85 -21.34
N LEU A 167 9.73 4.09 -20.31
CA LEU A 167 10.38 2.84 -19.95
C LEU A 167 10.16 1.74 -20.99
N ILE A 168 8.98 1.68 -21.61
CA ILE A 168 8.72 0.77 -22.76
C ILE A 168 9.66 1.11 -23.92
N GLN A 169 9.80 2.39 -24.26
CA GLN A 169 10.69 2.81 -25.34
C GLN A 169 12.16 2.49 -25.03
N ALA A 170 12.58 2.64 -23.76
CA ALA A 170 13.91 2.26 -23.31
C ALA A 170 14.13 0.73 -23.39
N ALA A 171 13.17 -0.06 -22.91
CA ALA A 171 13.23 -1.53 -22.97
C ALA A 171 13.32 -2.04 -24.42
N LYS A 172 12.51 -1.47 -25.33
CA LYS A 172 12.57 -1.72 -26.78
C LYS A 172 13.94 -1.46 -27.37
N SER A 173 14.60 -0.38 -26.92
CA SER A 173 15.94 0.00 -27.40
C SER A 173 17.05 -0.93 -26.90
N ILE A 174 16.85 -1.54 -25.73
CA ILE A 174 17.79 -2.51 -25.12
C ILE A 174 17.56 -3.93 -25.68
N GLY A 175 16.34 -4.24 -26.12
CA GLY A 175 15.93 -5.57 -26.60
C GLY A 175 15.34 -6.46 -25.49
N GLU A 176 14.99 -5.89 -24.33
CA GLU A 176 14.46 -6.64 -23.19
C GLU A 176 12.94 -6.78 -23.27
N THR A 177 12.49 -7.80 -24.01
CA THR A 177 11.07 -8.01 -24.35
C THR A 177 10.18 -8.40 -23.16
N GLU A 178 10.72 -9.06 -22.14
CA GLU A 178 9.96 -9.39 -20.93
C GLU A 178 9.56 -8.13 -20.16
N LEU A 179 10.48 -7.18 -20.06
CA LEU A 179 10.29 -5.94 -19.32
C LEU A 179 9.33 -5.00 -20.07
N GLU A 180 9.47 -4.95 -21.39
CA GLU A 180 8.54 -4.28 -22.29
C GLU A 180 7.10 -4.77 -22.07
N THR A 181 6.88 -6.09 -22.10
CA THR A 181 5.56 -6.69 -21.90
C THR A 181 4.98 -6.34 -20.53
N LYS A 182 5.79 -6.41 -19.46
CA LYS A 182 5.37 -6.05 -18.10
C LYS A 182 4.93 -4.58 -18.00
N PHE A 183 5.63 -3.66 -18.66
CA PHE A 183 5.24 -2.26 -18.65
C PHE A 183 3.99 -2.00 -19.50
N GLU A 184 3.83 -2.69 -20.63
CA GLU A 184 2.61 -2.62 -21.43
C GLU A 184 1.39 -3.11 -20.62
N GLU A 185 1.51 -4.23 -19.91
CA GLU A 185 0.49 -4.72 -18.98
C GLU A 185 0.18 -3.69 -17.87
N ALA A 186 1.20 -3.07 -17.28
CA ALA A 186 1.02 -2.07 -16.24
C ALA A 186 0.24 -0.85 -16.75
N ILE A 187 0.50 -0.37 -17.97
CA ILE A 187 -0.24 0.73 -18.57
C ILE A 187 -1.72 0.37 -18.75
N THR A 188 -2.03 -0.84 -19.22
CA THR A 188 -3.43 -1.25 -19.41
C THR A 188 -4.23 -1.25 -18.11
N LYS A 189 -3.60 -1.61 -16.98
CA LYS A 189 -4.24 -1.59 -15.65
C LYS A 189 -4.46 -0.18 -15.10
N ILE A 190 -3.56 0.74 -15.43
CA ILE A 190 -3.61 2.12 -14.92
C ILE A 190 -4.53 3.00 -15.78
N LYS A 191 -4.59 2.77 -17.10
CA LYS A 191 -5.31 3.61 -18.05
C LYS A 191 -6.82 3.32 -18.07
N ARG A 192 -7.55 3.86 -17.10
CA ARG A 192 -9.01 3.71 -16.98
C ARG A 192 -9.72 4.95 -16.45
N ASP A 193 -11.03 5.01 -16.70
CA ASP A 193 -12.00 5.94 -16.10
C ASP A 193 -11.56 7.42 -16.03
N ILE A 194 -11.95 8.10 -14.95
CA ILE A 194 -11.86 9.54 -14.70
C ILE A 194 -10.44 10.11 -14.82
N VAL A 195 -9.41 9.30 -14.58
CA VAL A 195 -8.01 9.73 -14.63
C VAL A 195 -7.57 10.07 -16.06
N PHE A 196 -8.25 9.47 -17.06
CA PHE A 196 -7.97 9.65 -18.49
C PHE A 196 -9.14 10.27 -19.26
N ALA A 197 -10.08 10.92 -18.57
CA ALA A 197 -11.13 11.68 -19.22
C ALA A 197 -10.53 12.80 -20.09
N ALA A 198 -11.11 13.01 -21.27
CA ALA A 198 -10.64 14.03 -22.19
C ALA A 198 -10.78 15.44 -21.59
N SER A 199 -9.82 16.32 -21.90
CA SER A 199 -9.92 17.75 -21.58
C SER A 199 -11.17 18.35 -22.24
N LEU A 200 -11.85 19.24 -21.52
CA LEU A 200 -12.97 20.03 -22.06
C LEU A 200 -12.48 21.17 -22.99
N TYR A 201 -11.21 21.53 -22.88
CA TYR A 201 -10.54 22.47 -23.78
C TYR A 201 -9.81 21.62 -24.84
N LEU A 202 -10.45 21.46 -25.99
CA LEU A 202 -9.82 20.92 -27.20
C LEU A 202 -8.94 22.00 -27.84
#